data_AF-A0A661Z3I8-F1
#
_entry.id   AF-A0A661Z3I8-F1
#
_cell.length_a   1.000
_cell.length_b   1.000
_cell.length_c   1.000
_cell.angle_alpha   90.00
_cell.angle_beta   90.00
_cell.angle_gamma   90.00
#
_symmetry.space_group_name_H-M   'P 1'
#
loop_
_entity.id
_entity.type
_entity.pdbx_description
1 polymer ?
#
loop_
_entity_poly.entity_id
_entity_poly.type
_entity_poly.pdbx_seq_one_letter_code
_entity_poly.pdbx_strand_id
1 'polypeptide(L)'
;WKASDWPEIYQSPVYDFMYASGIAFAPPHTMSKPMQSPNGTKIFPTPPRTGMPSGVIGKVVAQNIAYRIKTGKKDHPHKASMTKQAAACIVSAGYGFTKGQAATMTVSPIVPDWEKYPKYGRDINATVGVIGLAGHWMKLFMHYMFLYKAKAKLGWSIIPE
;
A
#
# COMPACT_ATOMS: atom_id res chain seq x y z
N TRP A 1 20.01 -2.93 -1.75
CA TRP A 1 18.84 -2.10 -1.44
C TRP A 1 18.46 -2.33 0.00
N LYS A 2 18.21 -1.26 0.75
CA LYS A 2 17.82 -1.32 2.16
C LYS A 2 16.36 -0.91 2.31
N ALA A 3 15.72 -1.41 3.37
CA ALA A 3 14.37 -0.97 3.72
C ALA A 3 14.33 0.55 4.02
N SER A 4 15.41 1.10 4.55
CA SER A 4 15.54 2.54 4.83
C SER A 4 15.58 3.43 3.58
N ASP A 5 15.78 2.86 2.39
CA ASP A 5 15.80 3.64 1.13
C ASP A 5 14.39 4.15 0.77
N TRP A 6 13.34 3.55 1.33
CA TRP A 6 11.95 3.88 1.03
C TRP A 6 11.45 5.07 1.85
N PRO A 7 10.74 6.02 1.22
CA PRO A 7 10.27 7.22 1.90
C PRO A 7 9.25 6.90 2.99
N GLU A 8 9.27 7.71 4.05
CA GLU A 8 8.32 7.62 5.17
C GLU A 8 7.40 8.84 5.33
N ILE A 9 7.79 9.99 4.79
CA ILE A 9 7.05 11.26 4.85
C ILE A 9 6.53 11.74 3.49
N TYR A 10 7.09 11.19 2.40
CA TYR A 10 6.71 11.47 1.01
C TYR A 10 6.78 12.94 0.57
N GLN A 11 7.59 13.75 1.25
CA GLN A 11 7.91 15.12 0.86
C GLN A 11 8.94 15.11 -0.28
N SER A 12 8.85 16.07 -1.19
CA SER A 12 9.89 16.31 -2.18
C SER A 12 11.20 16.75 -1.51
N PRO A 13 12.36 16.21 -1.93
CA PRO A 13 13.65 16.69 -1.43
C PRO A 13 14.03 18.08 -1.98
N VAL A 14 13.36 18.57 -3.02
CA VAL A 14 13.66 19.85 -3.68
C VAL A 14 12.70 20.96 -3.23
N TYR A 15 11.41 20.63 -3.05
CA TYR A 15 10.37 21.61 -2.76
C TYR A 15 9.69 21.33 -1.41
N ASP A 16 9.87 22.22 -0.44
CA ASP A 16 9.38 22.03 0.94
C ASP A 16 7.84 21.94 1.05
N PHE A 17 7.12 22.52 0.09
CA PHE A 17 5.66 22.54 0.05
C PHE A 17 5.04 21.42 -0.83
N MET A 18 5.86 20.53 -1.39
CA MET A 18 5.40 19.51 -2.33
C MET A 18 5.52 18.10 -1.74
N TYR A 19 4.47 17.29 -1.93
CA TYR A 19 4.38 15.91 -1.46
C TYR A 19 3.83 15.01 -2.58
N ALA A 20 4.20 13.73 -2.56
CA ALA A 20 3.75 12.74 -3.55
C ALA A 20 3.13 11.52 -2.85
N SER A 21 1.83 11.34 -2.96
CA SER A 21 1.11 10.21 -2.35
C SER A 21 0.66 9.15 -3.36
N GLY A 22 0.45 7.92 -2.87
CA GLY A 22 -0.09 6.83 -3.67
C GLY A 22 0.79 6.44 -4.87
N ILE A 23 0.21 6.35 -6.06
CA ILE A 23 0.92 5.93 -7.28
C ILE A 23 1.99 6.97 -7.71
N ALA A 24 1.84 8.24 -7.32
CA ALA A 24 2.63 9.35 -7.84
C ALA A 24 4.07 9.41 -7.30
N PHE A 25 4.38 8.85 -6.13
CA PHE A 25 5.76 8.84 -5.65
C PHE A 25 6.62 7.87 -6.48
N ALA A 26 7.89 8.24 -6.69
CA ALA A 26 8.85 7.42 -7.40
C ALA A 26 9.47 6.39 -6.44
N PRO A 27 9.34 5.07 -6.68
CA PRO A 27 10.07 4.08 -5.91
C PRO A 27 11.59 4.25 -6.09
N PRO A 28 12.39 4.16 -5.02
CA PRO A 28 13.84 4.34 -5.09
C PRO A 28 14.54 3.22 -5.87
N HIS A 29 13.95 2.02 -5.89
CA HIS A 29 14.44 0.85 -6.60
C HIS A 29 13.33 -0.18 -6.78
N THR A 30 13.57 -1.22 -7.58
CA THR A 30 12.65 -2.37 -7.71
C THR A 30 12.57 -3.19 -6.42
N MET A 31 11.45 -3.87 -6.17
CA MET A 31 11.29 -4.74 -4.99
C MET A 31 11.64 -6.21 -5.27
N SER A 32 11.58 -6.64 -6.53
CA SER A 32 11.86 -8.01 -6.95
C SER A 32 13.09 -8.06 -7.84
N LYS A 33 13.72 -9.23 -7.92
CA LYS A 33 14.86 -9.48 -8.81
C LYS A 33 14.46 -9.21 -10.28
N PRO A 34 15.21 -8.38 -11.03
CA PRO A 34 14.99 -8.22 -12.45
C PRO A 34 15.20 -9.52 -13.23
N MET A 35 14.44 -9.71 -14.30
CA MET A 35 14.53 -10.87 -15.19
C MET A 35 15.00 -10.46 -16.58
N GLN A 36 15.32 -11.43 -17.43
CA GLN A 36 15.71 -11.19 -18.83
C GLN A 36 14.93 -12.14 -19.75
N SER A 37 14.49 -11.64 -20.91
CA SER A 37 13.87 -12.46 -21.95
C SER A 37 14.92 -13.29 -22.71
N PRO A 38 14.52 -14.34 -23.46
CA PRO A 38 15.44 -15.08 -24.33
C PRO A 38 16.20 -14.20 -25.34
N ASN A 39 15.59 -13.08 -25.77
CA ASN A 39 16.18 -12.14 -26.72
C ASN A 39 17.01 -11.03 -26.03
N GLY A 40 17.26 -11.14 -24.72
CA GLY A 40 18.13 -10.21 -23.99
C GLY A 40 17.45 -8.97 -23.40
N THR A 41 16.13 -8.80 -23.58
CA THR A 41 15.38 -7.67 -23.00
C THR A 41 15.33 -7.76 -21.49
N LYS A 42 15.79 -6.72 -20.77
CA LYS A 42 15.69 -6.66 -19.31
C LYS A 42 14.26 -6.32 -18.88
N ILE A 43 13.71 -7.08 -17.93
CA ILE A 43 12.34 -6.96 -17.44
C ILE A 43 12.40 -6.60 -15.94
N PHE A 44 11.89 -5.43 -15.61
CA PHE A 44 11.88 -4.89 -14.24
C PHE A 44 10.43 -4.77 -13.75
N PRO A 45 10.05 -5.49 -12.68
CA PRO A 45 8.71 -5.37 -12.12
C PRO A 45 8.58 -4.07 -11.32
N THR A 46 7.55 -3.29 -11.64
CA THR A 46 7.22 -2.06 -10.92
C THR A 46 6.56 -2.37 -9.58
N PRO A 47 6.96 -1.71 -8.48
CA PRO A 47 6.30 -1.87 -7.20
C PRO A 47 4.82 -1.47 -7.24
N PRO A 48 3.87 -2.32 -6.77
CA PRO A 48 2.48 -1.94 -6.63
C PRO A 48 2.27 -0.94 -5.50
N ARG A 49 1.51 0.13 -5.78
CA ARG A 49 1.02 1.11 -4.79
C ARG A 49 -0.50 0.96 -4.69
N THR A 50 -0.94 -0.14 -4.08
CA THR A 50 -2.36 -0.53 -4.03
C THR A 50 -3.21 0.42 -3.18
N GLY A 51 -4.52 0.18 -3.09
CA GLY A 51 -5.47 1.06 -2.41
C GLY A 51 -5.13 1.33 -0.94
N MET A 52 -4.89 0.29 -0.15
CA MET A 52 -4.55 0.40 1.28
C MET A 52 -3.28 1.25 1.54
N PRO A 53 -2.09 0.93 0.98
CA PRO A 53 -0.92 1.78 1.17
C PRO A 53 -1.14 3.19 0.59
N SER A 54 -1.86 3.34 -0.52
CA SER A 54 -2.15 4.68 -1.05
C SER A 54 -3.02 5.51 -0.10
N GLY A 55 -4.02 4.90 0.54
CA GLY A 55 -4.88 5.54 1.54
C GLY A 55 -4.10 5.94 2.79
N VAL A 56 -3.30 5.03 3.34
CA VAL A 56 -2.44 5.30 4.51
C VAL A 56 -1.43 6.41 4.21
N ILE A 57 -0.75 6.35 3.06
CA ILE A 57 0.20 7.39 2.62
C ILE A 57 -0.51 8.74 2.46
N GLY A 58 -1.67 8.76 1.80
CA GLY A 58 -2.47 9.97 1.63
C GLY A 58 -2.86 10.61 2.97
N LYS A 59 -3.29 9.78 3.93
CA LYS A 59 -3.61 10.21 5.29
C LYS A 59 -2.40 10.80 6.01
N VAL A 60 -1.25 10.13 5.99
CA VAL A 60 -0.02 10.62 6.63
C VAL A 60 0.44 11.95 6.04
N VAL A 61 0.44 12.08 4.71
CA VAL A 61 0.78 13.33 4.03
C VAL A 61 -0.17 14.45 4.46
N ALA A 62 -1.49 14.20 4.43
CA ALA A 62 -2.48 15.20 4.84
C ALA A 62 -2.32 15.62 6.32
N GLN A 63 -2.07 14.67 7.21
CA GLN A 63 -1.87 14.96 8.64
C GLN A 63 -0.60 15.78 8.88
N ASN A 64 0.51 15.48 8.19
CA ASN A 64 1.73 16.26 8.31
C ASN A 64 1.57 17.69 7.76
N ILE A 65 0.89 17.85 6.61
CA ILE A 65 0.58 19.19 6.07
C ILE A 65 -0.25 19.99 7.08
N ALA A 66 -1.32 19.39 7.62
CA ALA A 66 -2.17 20.04 8.62
C ALA A 66 -1.40 20.41 9.89
N TYR A 67 -0.51 19.53 10.36
CA TYR A 67 0.35 19.78 11.51
C TYR A 67 1.30 20.96 11.28
N ARG A 68 1.98 21.00 10.13
CA ARG A 68 2.90 22.09 9.77
C ARG A 68 2.18 23.43 9.67
N ILE A 69 0.99 23.47 9.05
CA ILE A 69 0.16 24.68 8.96
C ILE A 69 -0.24 25.18 10.36
N LYS A 70 -0.68 24.28 11.24
CA LYS A 70 -1.18 24.65 12.58
C LYS A 70 -0.08 25.09 13.55
N THR A 71 1.13 24.56 13.40
CA THR A 71 2.23 24.78 14.36
C THR A 71 3.31 25.72 13.84
N GLY A 72 3.37 25.97 12.53
CA GLY A 72 4.47 26.68 11.89
C GLY A 72 5.78 25.90 11.85
N LYS A 73 5.82 24.66 12.37
CA LYS A 73 7.02 23.83 12.40
C LYS A 73 7.22 23.08 11.07
N LYS A 74 8.44 22.59 10.83
CA LYS A 74 8.81 21.87 9.61
C LYS A 74 8.92 20.35 9.78
N ASP A 75 8.60 19.82 10.96
CA ASP A 75 8.67 18.39 11.26
C ASP A 75 7.43 17.62 10.76
N HIS A 76 7.60 16.30 10.70
CA HIS A 76 6.62 15.33 10.21
C HIS A 76 6.39 14.25 11.26
N PRO A 77 5.49 14.48 12.25
CA PRO A 77 5.25 13.51 13.31
C PRO A 77 4.61 12.20 12.81
N HIS A 78 3.97 12.22 11.65
CA HIS A 78 3.33 11.04 11.05
C HIS A 78 4.23 10.42 9.99
N LYS A 79 4.38 9.09 10.03
CA LYS A 79 5.25 8.33 9.12
C LYS A 79 4.53 7.08 8.62
N ALA A 80 4.66 6.80 7.34
CA ALA A 80 4.21 5.56 6.72
C ALA A 80 5.26 5.11 5.73
N SER A 81 5.82 3.91 5.88
CA SER A 81 6.74 3.36 4.87
C SER A 81 6.18 2.05 4.35
N MET A 82 6.36 1.78 3.07
CA MET A 82 5.94 0.51 2.46
C MET A 82 6.74 -0.69 2.98
N THR A 83 7.85 -0.46 3.70
CA THR A 83 8.61 -1.50 4.41
C THR A 83 8.04 -1.84 5.79
N LYS A 84 7.06 -1.06 6.27
CA LYS A 84 6.39 -1.27 7.57
C LYS A 84 4.90 -1.54 7.43
N GLN A 85 4.36 -1.39 6.22
CA GLN A 85 2.94 -1.59 5.91
C GLN A 85 2.72 -2.96 5.27
N ALA A 86 1.55 -3.54 5.53
CA ALA A 86 1.03 -4.67 4.79
C ALA A 86 0.15 -4.19 3.63
N ALA A 87 -0.08 -5.05 2.64
CA ALA A 87 -1.11 -4.84 1.63
C ALA A 87 -1.94 -6.11 1.45
N ALA A 88 -3.23 -5.91 1.19
CA ALA A 88 -4.14 -6.95 0.74
C ALA A 88 -4.58 -6.69 -0.70
N CYS A 89 -4.68 -7.74 -1.50
CA CYS A 89 -5.26 -7.71 -2.83
C CYS A 89 -6.33 -8.80 -2.93
N ILE A 90 -7.51 -8.42 -3.42
CA ILE A 90 -8.64 -9.34 -3.63
C ILE A 90 -9.01 -9.27 -5.11
N VAL A 91 -8.82 -10.38 -5.81
CA VAL A 91 -9.08 -10.55 -7.24
C VAL A 91 -10.35 -11.38 -7.39
N SER A 92 -11.37 -10.82 -8.03
CA SER A 92 -12.59 -11.56 -8.36
C SER A 92 -12.27 -12.68 -9.35
N ALA A 93 -12.68 -13.90 -9.03
CA ALA A 93 -12.47 -15.10 -9.84
C ALA A 93 -13.79 -15.79 -10.23
N GLY A 94 -14.94 -15.20 -9.89
CA GLY A 94 -16.27 -15.69 -10.19
C GLY A 94 -17.34 -14.67 -9.82
N TYR A 95 -18.60 -15.00 -10.09
CA TYR A 95 -19.75 -14.13 -9.85
C TYR A 95 -20.86 -14.86 -9.08
N GLY A 96 -21.75 -14.09 -8.46
CA GLY A 96 -22.91 -14.59 -7.72
C GLY A 96 -22.72 -14.56 -6.20
N PHE A 97 -23.82 -14.39 -5.49
CA PHE A 97 -23.81 -14.13 -4.05
C PHE A 97 -23.37 -15.33 -3.21
N THR A 98 -23.84 -16.53 -3.55
CA THR A 98 -23.53 -17.77 -2.81
C THR A 98 -22.50 -18.65 -3.51
N LYS A 99 -22.25 -18.41 -4.80
CA LYS A 99 -21.32 -19.20 -5.64
C LYS A 99 -20.14 -18.39 -6.16
N GLY A 100 -20.02 -17.12 -5.75
CA GLY A 100 -18.92 -16.26 -6.14
C GLY A 100 -17.58 -16.75 -5.58
N GLN A 101 -16.50 -16.35 -6.23
CA GLN A 101 -15.16 -16.74 -5.85
C GLN A 101 -14.22 -15.55 -5.98
N ALA A 102 -13.25 -15.46 -5.07
CA ALA A 102 -12.14 -14.51 -5.19
C ALA A 102 -10.85 -15.14 -4.67
N ALA A 103 -9.74 -14.78 -5.32
CA ALA A 103 -8.41 -15.00 -4.81
C ALA A 103 -8.01 -13.80 -3.95
N THR A 104 -7.72 -14.04 -2.68
CA THR A 104 -7.29 -13.04 -1.71
C THR A 104 -5.85 -13.31 -1.34
N MET A 105 -5.02 -12.27 -1.33
CA MET A 105 -3.65 -12.35 -0.88
C MET A 105 -3.29 -11.20 0.05
N THR A 106 -2.47 -11.47 1.05
CA THR A 106 -1.83 -10.46 1.89
C THR A 106 -0.32 -10.56 1.75
N VAL A 107 0.38 -9.44 1.86
CA VAL A 107 1.84 -9.36 1.90
C VAL A 107 2.25 -8.42 3.01
N SER A 108 3.18 -8.84 3.86
CA SER A 108 3.69 -8.01 4.95
C SER A 108 5.19 -8.24 5.19
N PRO A 109 6.03 -7.19 5.12
CA PRO A 109 5.75 -5.88 4.54
C PRO A 109 5.59 -5.92 3.01
N ILE A 110 5.06 -4.83 2.44
CA ILE A 110 4.91 -4.68 0.98
C ILE A 110 6.28 -4.75 0.30
N VAL A 111 7.21 -3.90 0.75
CA VAL A 111 8.62 -3.90 0.34
C VAL A 111 9.38 -4.87 1.26
N PRO A 112 10.11 -5.84 0.73
CA PRO A 112 10.89 -6.77 1.55
C PRO A 112 11.88 -6.06 2.47
N ASP A 113 11.90 -6.46 3.74
CA ASP A 113 12.87 -6.03 4.75
C ASP A 113 13.73 -7.24 5.16
N TRP A 114 14.92 -7.32 4.56
CA TRP A 114 15.88 -8.41 4.80
C TRP A 114 16.64 -8.27 6.12
N GLU A 115 16.65 -7.08 6.73
CA GLU A 115 17.25 -6.89 8.05
C GLU A 115 16.32 -7.47 9.12
N LYS A 116 15.01 -7.21 9.00
CA LYS A 116 14.00 -7.74 9.92
C LYS A 116 13.60 -9.19 9.64
N TYR A 117 13.51 -9.58 8.37
CA TYR A 117 13.10 -10.93 7.94
C TYR A 117 14.16 -11.56 7.03
N PRO A 118 15.30 -12.04 7.58
CA PRO A 118 16.46 -12.46 6.77
C PRO A 118 16.20 -13.59 5.78
N LYS A 119 15.23 -14.47 6.08
CA LYS A 119 14.96 -15.67 5.27
C LYS A 119 14.12 -15.39 4.03
N TYR A 120 13.10 -14.54 4.14
CA TYR A 120 12.09 -14.35 3.09
C TYR A 120 11.84 -12.87 2.75
N GLY A 121 12.48 -11.94 3.47
CA GLY A 121 12.21 -10.50 3.40
C GLY A 121 10.81 -10.11 3.87
N ARG A 122 10.00 -11.08 4.30
CA ARG A 122 8.61 -10.92 4.72
C ARG A 122 8.26 -11.82 5.89
N ASP A 123 7.23 -11.40 6.61
CA ASP A 123 6.56 -12.23 7.59
C ASP A 123 5.64 -13.23 6.87
N ILE A 124 6.01 -14.51 6.93
CA ILE A 124 5.26 -15.60 6.29
C ILE A 124 3.93 -15.89 6.99
N ASN A 125 3.78 -15.55 8.27
CA ASN A 125 2.52 -15.74 9.00
C ASN A 125 1.48 -14.69 8.59
N ALA A 126 1.94 -13.51 8.17
CA ALA A 126 1.09 -12.42 7.69
C ALA A 126 0.96 -12.35 6.16
N THR A 127 1.70 -13.21 5.43
CA THR A 127 1.71 -13.27 3.97
C THR A 127 1.01 -14.54 3.50
N VAL A 128 -0.29 -14.45 3.24
CA VAL A 128 -1.12 -15.62 2.89
C VAL A 128 -1.85 -15.40 1.57
N GLY A 129 -2.16 -16.49 0.87
CA GLY A 129 -2.98 -16.50 -0.34
C GLY A 129 -4.06 -17.56 -0.22
N VAL A 130 -5.33 -17.15 -0.30
CA VAL A 130 -6.50 -18.04 -0.15
C VAL A 130 -7.52 -17.76 -1.24
N ILE A 131 -8.19 -18.81 -1.72
CA ILE A 131 -9.27 -18.69 -2.68
C ILE A 131 -10.57 -19.12 -2.00
N GLY A 132 -11.62 -18.34 -2.16
CA GLY A 132 -12.94 -18.76 -1.68
C GLY A 132 -14.02 -17.69 -1.74
N LEU A 133 -15.20 -18.09 -1.29
CA LEU A 133 -16.40 -17.25 -1.22
C LEU A 133 -16.22 -16.10 -0.22
N ALA A 134 -15.52 -16.31 0.89
CA ALA A 134 -15.28 -15.26 1.89
C ALA A 134 -14.55 -14.03 1.29
N GLY A 135 -13.54 -14.26 0.44
CA GLY A 135 -12.86 -13.18 -0.27
C GLY A 135 -13.79 -12.43 -1.23
N HIS A 136 -14.72 -13.14 -1.89
CA HIS A 136 -15.70 -12.54 -2.79
C HIS A 136 -16.62 -11.57 -2.05
N TRP A 137 -17.13 -12.00 -0.89
CA TRP A 137 -17.93 -11.15 -0.02
C TRP A 137 -17.15 -9.98 0.56
N MET A 138 -15.89 -10.21 0.97
CA MET A 138 -15.03 -9.14 1.46
C MET A 138 -14.82 -8.07 0.39
N LYS A 139 -14.59 -8.46 -0.87
CA LYS A 139 -14.50 -7.51 -2.00
C LYS A 139 -15.75 -6.64 -2.11
N LEU A 140 -16.93 -7.26 -2.03
CA LEU A 140 -18.22 -6.57 -2.14
C LEU A 140 -18.43 -5.61 -0.97
N PHE A 141 -18.17 -6.07 0.25
CA PHE A 141 -18.25 -5.26 1.46
C PHE A 141 -17.33 -4.03 1.37
N MET A 142 -16.05 -4.24 1.03
CA MET A 142 -15.07 -3.16 0.88
C MET A 142 -15.46 -2.18 -0.25
N HIS A 143 -16.06 -2.66 -1.32
CA HIS A 143 -16.53 -1.81 -2.42
C HIS A 143 -17.59 -0.80 -1.92
N TYR A 144 -18.60 -1.27 -1.20
CA TYR A 144 -19.63 -0.38 -0.67
C TYR A 144 -19.11 0.52 0.45
N MET A 145 -18.24 0.00 1.33
CA MET A 145 -17.61 0.82 2.37
C MET A 145 -16.74 1.93 1.79
N PHE A 146 -15.97 1.64 0.73
CA PHE A 146 -15.19 2.66 0.03
C PHE A 146 -16.08 3.76 -0.55
N LEU A 147 -17.16 3.40 -1.25
CA LEU A 147 -18.11 4.38 -1.80
C LEU A 147 -18.83 5.19 -0.71
N TYR A 148 -19.16 4.57 0.41
CA TYR A 148 -19.75 5.25 1.57
C TYR A 148 -18.78 6.30 2.13
N LYS A 149 -17.52 5.90 2.35
CA LYS A 149 -16.45 6.75 2.85
C LYS A 149 -16.14 7.89 1.89
N ALA A 150 -16.04 7.61 0.59
CA ALA A 150 -15.78 8.61 -0.45
C ALA A 150 -16.87 9.69 -0.55
N LYS A 151 -18.12 9.35 -0.17
CA LYS A 151 -19.24 10.29 -0.10
C LYS A 151 -19.30 11.08 1.23
N ALA A 152 -18.32 10.89 2.13
CA ALA A 152 -18.23 11.55 3.43
C ALA A 152 -19.52 11.46 4.27
N LYS A 153 -20.23 10.33 4.17
CA LYS A 153 -21.46 10.09 4.94
C LYS A 153 -21.18 9.95 6.44
N LEU A 154 -22.21 10.08 7.29
CA LEU A 154 -22.05 10.06 8.75
C LEU A 154 -21.19 8.88 9.24
N GLY A 155 -20.17 9.17 10.06
CA GLY A 155 -19.26 8.14 10.57
C GLY A 155 -18.17 7.66 9.61
N TRP A 156 -18.02 8.29 8.42
CA TRP A 156 -16.99 7.92 7.43
C TRP A 156 -15.57 7.87 7.99
N SER A 157 -15.26 8.73 8.96
CA SER A 157 -13.93 8.86 9.56
C SER A 157 -13.52 7.66 10.42
N ILE A 158 -14.48 6.82 10.82
CA ILE A 158 -14.26 5.60 11.60
C ILE A 158 -13.86 4.44 10.67
N ILE A 159 -14.26 4.50 9.40
CA ILE A 159 -13.91 3.46 8.41
C ILE A 159 -12.39 3.50 8.18
N PRO A 160 -11.66 2.40 8.45
CA PRO A 160 -10.21 2.38 8.31
C PRO A 160 -9.75 2.57 6.85
N GLU A 161 -8.44 2.77 6.68
CA GLU A 161 -7.79 2.67 5.36
C GLU A 161 -7.43 1.23 5.00
#